data_AF-B5DU39-F1
#
_entry.id   AF-B5DU39-F1
#
_cell.length_a   1.000
_cell.length_b   1.000
_cell.length_c   1.000
_cell.angle_alpha   90.00
_cell.angle_beta   90.00
_cell.angle_gamma   90.00
#
_symmetry.space_group_name_H-M   'P 1'
#
loop_
_entity.id
_entity.type
_entity.pdbx_description
1 polymer ?
#
loop_
_entity_poly.entity_id
_entity_poly.type
_entity_poly.pdbx_seq_one_letter_code
_entity_poly.pdbx_strand_id
1 'polypeptide(L)'
;LKKKTGMDQYRGAMAGAAVCVGVLRAASALSLPMNISAIIPLCEHMPSGMAVKCGDVVSLLNGITMGVKDVGKAPVVVMADPLLYGQAAHKPKMIIDIGTVAQGVNYALGGGATGLWTTSNFVHKQFRKAGGITGDRVWRFPLFKYYHQIVTKNITYDLSNAGRGPASSCLAAAILRSLVPCVDWAHLDNRGTGMLTTTNPLPYLLKNQMTGRPTRTVIQFLYQLACSES
;
A
#
# COMPACT_ATOMS: atom_id res chain seq x y z
N LEU A 1 -9.69 19.84 0.82
CA LEU A 1 -8.49 20.05 -0.05
C LEU A 1 -7.21 19.97 0.78
N LYS A 2 -6.08 19.57 0.18
CA LYS A 2 -4.78 19.64 0.86
C LYS A 2 -4.33 21.11 0.99
N LYS A 3 -3.45 21.39 1.96
CA LYS A 3 -2.82 22.72 2.10
C LYS A 3 -1.89 22.98 0.91
N LYS A 4 -1.71 24.25 0.53
CA LYS A 4 -0.79 24.68 -0.55
C LYS A 4 0.63 24.17 -0.33
N THR A 5 1.15 24.31 0.88
CA THR A 5 2.52 23.92 1.23
C THR A 5 2.72 22.41 1.05
N GLY A 6 3.69 22.04 0.21
CA GLY A 6 4.04 20.65 -0.10
C GLY A 6 3.06 19.94 -1.04
N MET A 7 2.11 20.67 -1.66
CA MET A 7 1.16 20.08 -2.60
C MET A 7 1.87 19.51 -3.85
N ASP A 8 2.96 20.13 -4.29
CA ASP A 8 3.77 19.69 -5.44
C ASP A 8 4.36 18.28 -5.23
N GLN A 9 4.59 17.87 -3.99
CA GLN A 9 5.14 16.56 -3.64
C GLN A 9 4.17 15.42 -3.93
N TYR A 10 2.86 15.70 -4.01
CA TYR A 10 1.84 14.70 -4.31
C TYR A 10 1.92 14.14 -5.73
N ARG A 11 2.77 14.69 -6.62
CA ARG A 11 3.18 13.99 -7.85
C ARG A 11 3.80 12.62 -7.58
N GLY A 12 4.35 12.42 -6.37
CA GLY A 12 4.85 11.12 -5.89
C GLY A 12 3.78 10.17 -5.35
N ALA A 13 2.48 10.51 -5.41
CA ALA A 13 1.40 9.64 -4.94
C ALA A 13 1.25 8.34 -5.77
N MET A 14 1.91 8.28 -6.93
CA MET A 14 2.02 7.09 -7.77
C MET A 14 3.25 6.23 -7.46
N ALA A 15 3.99 6.51 -6.38
CA ALA A 15 5.24 5.78 -6.09
C ALA A 15 5.01 4.27 -5.87
N GLY A 16 3.86 3.85 -5.34
CA GLY A 16 3.51 2.43 -5.25
C GLY A 16 3.41 1.76 -6.62
N ALA A 17 2.72 2.42 -7.58
CA ALA A 17 2.64 1.96 -8.96
C ALA A 17 4.02 1.92 -9.64
N ALA A 18 4.85 2.95 -9.42
CA ALA A 18 6.22 2.98 -9.95
C ALA A 18 7.07 1.81 -9.43
N VAL A 19 6.93 1.46 -8.15
CA VAL A 19 7.56 0.27 -7.57
C VAL A 19 7.08 -0.99 -8.27
N CYS A 20 5.77 -1.17 -8.47
CA CYS A 20 5.24 -2.36 -9.18
C CYS A 20 5.83 -2.51 -10.59
N VAL A 21 5.91 -1.42 -11.37
CA VAL A 21 6.52 -1.43 -12.71
C VAL A 21 8.01 -1.80 -12.63
N GLY A 22 8.75 -1.20 -11.69
CA GLY A 22 10.16 -1.50 -11.47
C GLY A 22 10.40 -2.97 -11.07
N VAL A 23 9.55 -3.51 -10.21
CA VAL A 23 9.57 -4.91 -9.79
C VAL A 23 9.32 -5.84 -10.96
N LEU A 24 8.29 -5.59 -11.78
CA LEU A 24 7.99 -6.42 -12.96
C LEU A 24 9.16 -6.44 -13.95
N ARG A 25 9.72 -5.27 -14.25
CA ARG A 25 10.86 -5.17 -15.17
C ARG A 25 12.06 -5.96 -14.65
N ALA A 26 12.38 -5.83 -13.36
CA ALA A 26 13.51 -6.53 -12.77
C ALA A 26 13.27 -8.04 -12.64
N ALA A 27 12.06 -8.47 -12.25
CA ALA A 27 11.70 -9.88 -12.16
C ALA A 27 11.80 -10.58 -13.52
N SER A 28 11.36 -9.91 -14.59
CA SER A 28 11.52 -10.38 -15.96
C SER A 28 12.99 -10.47 -16.37
N ALA A 29 13.78 -9.42 -16.09
CA ALA A 29 15.22 -9.42 -16.40
C ALA A 29 16.01 -10.50 -15.65
N LEU A 30 15.58 -10.85 -14.42
CA LEU A 30 16.15 -11.95 -13.63
C LEU A 30 15.60 -13.33 -14.03
N SER A 31 14.63 -13.39 -14.95
CA SER A 31 13.96 -14.63 -15.36
C SER A 31 13.46 -15.46 -14.18
N LEU A 32 12.82 -14.79 -13.20
CA LEU A 32 12.29 -15.49 -12.03
C LEU A 32 11.27 -16.55 -12.47
N PRO A 33 11.37 -17.81 -12.00
CA PRO A 33 10.49 -18.91 -12.39
C PRO A 33 9.12 -18.83 -11.68
N MET A 34 8.43 -17.69 -11.80
CA MET A 34 7.11 -17.48 -11.22
C MET A 34 6.24 -16.54 -12.06
N ASN A 35 4.93 -16.80 -12.01
CA ASN A 35 3.95 -15.93 -12.65
C ASN A 35 3.65 -14.73 -11.74
N ILE A 36 3.85 -13.53 -12.27
CA ILE A 36 3.58 -12.27 -11.56
C ILE A 36 2.57 -11.47 -12.39
N SER A 37 1.48 -11.04 -11.76
CA SER A 37 0.48 -10.15 -12.36
C SER A 37 0.42 -8.87 -11.53
N ALA A 38 0.42 -7.71 -12.20
CA ALA A 38 0.27 -6.42 -11.53
C ALA A 38 -0.98 -5.70 -12.04
N ILE A 39 -1.73 -5.12 -11.11
CA ILE A 39 -2.88 -4.28 -11.39
C ILE A 39 -2.55 -2.88 -10.89
N ILE A 40 -2.59 -1.91 -11.79
CA ILE A 40 -2.13 -0.54 -11.54
C ILE A 40 -3.28 0.43 -11.83
N PRO A 41 -4.14 0.72 -10.84
CA PRO A 41 -5.15 1.76 -11.00
C PRO A 41 -4.47 3.14 -11.07
N LEU A 42 -4.78 3.92 -12.11
CA LEU A 42 -4.23 5.26 -12.32
C LEU A 42 -5.37 6.28 -12.47
N CYS A 43 -5.39 7.27 -11.59
CA CYS A 43 -6.33 8.38 -11.65
C CYS A 43 -5.76 9.61 -10.93
N GLU A 44 -6.26 10.79 -11.26
CA GLU A 44 -6.04 12.00 -10.47
C GLU A 44 -7.15 12.16 -9.42
N HIS A 45 -6.82 12.78 -8.29
CA HIS A 45 -7.80 13.10 -7.25
C HIS A 45 -7.97 14.62 -7.14
N MET A 46 -8.93 15.15 -7.89
CA MET A 46 -9.13 16.59 -8.09
C MET A 46 -10.48 17.08 -7.53
N PRO A 47 -10.55 18.32 -7.01
CA PRO A 47 -11.83 18.96 -6.74
C PRO A 47 -12.55 19.31 -8.05
N SER A 48 -13.84 19.08 -8.10
CA SER A 48 -14.71 19.53 -9.19
C SER A 48 -16.17 19.54 -8.71
N GLY A 49 -17.08 20.10 -9.51
CA GLY A 49 -18.53 20.04 -9.23
C GLY A 49 -19.10 18.61 -9.25
N MET A 50 -18.36 17.66 -9.83
CA MET A 50 -18.73 16.23 -9.89
C MET A 50 -17.84 15.34 -9.02
N ALA A 51 -17.01 15.95 -8.17
CA ALA A 51 -16.11 15.18 -7.31
C ALA A 51 -16.88 14.39 -6.26
N VAL A 52 -16.24 13.30 -5.78
CA VAL A 52 -16.74 12.54 -4.64
C VAL A 52 -16.87 13.44 -3.41
N LYS A 53 -17.96 13.26 -2.67
CA LYS A 53 -18.31 14.08 -1.51
C LYS A 53 -18.14 13.26 -0.24
N CYS A 54 -17.76 13.93 0.85
CA CYS A 54 -17.87 13.30 2.17
C CYS A 54 -19.35 13.03 2.46
N GLY A 55 -19.68 11.78 2.75
CA GLY A 55 -21.06 11.29 2.92
C GLY A 55 -21.51 10.36 1.81
N ASP A 56 -20.85 10.38 0.64
CA ASP A 56 -21.17 9.44 -0.45
C ASP A 56 -20.92 8.00 0.02
N VAL A 57 -21.75 7.08 -0.47
CA VAL A 57 -21.59 5.63 -0.29
C VAL A 57 -21.37 5.02 -1.67
N VAL A 58 -20.28 4.27 -1.83
CA VAL A 58 -19.95 3.59 -3.08
C VAL A 58 -20.10 2.09 -2.89
N SER A 59 -20.62 1.41 -3.91
CA SER A 59 -20.70 -0.06 -3.93
C SER A 59 -19.45 -0.62 -4.61
N LEU A 60 -18.74 -1.52 -3.94
CA LEU A 60 -17.56 -2.20 -4.45
C LEU A 60 -17.94 -3.40 -5.34
N LEU A 61 -16.98 -3.94 -6.08
CA LEU A 61 -17.18 -5.09 -6.97
C LEU A 61 -17.76 -6.33 -6.29
N ASN A 62 -17.56 -6.50 -4.99
CA ASN A 62 -18.10 -7.62 -4.21
C ASN A 62 -19.44 -7.30 -3.51
N GLY A 63 -20.07 -6.18 -3.84
CA GLY A 63 -21.34 -5.74 -3.26
C GLY A 63 -21.22 -5.06 -1.88
N ILE A 64 -20.03 -5.06 -1.26
CA ILE A 64 -19.79 -4.33 0.00
C ILE A 64 -19.93 -2.84 -0.24
N THR A 65 -20.60 -2.15 0.66
CA THR A 65 -20.77 -0.69 0.61
C THR A 65 -19.68 0.03 1.40
N MET A 66 -19.01 0.99 0.78
CA MET A 66 -17.99 1.83 1.41
C MET A 66 -18.48 3.28 1.56
N GLY A 67 -18.54 3.76 2.80
CA GLY A 67 -18.84 5.16 3.12
C GLY A 67 -17.58 6.03 3.01
N VAL A 68 -17.65 7.09 2.21
CA VAL A 68 -16.60 8.09 2.04
C VAL A 68 -16.72 9.14 3.14
N LYS A 69 -15.90 9.05 4.19
CA LYS A 69 -15.85 10.01 5.31
C LYS A 69 -14.76 11.05 5.17
N ASP A 70 -13.65 10.71 4.55
CA ASP A 70 -12.54 11.62 4.27
C ASP A 70 -12.02 11.39 2.85
N VAL A 71 -12.29 12.35 1.95
CA VAL A 71 -11.77 12.32 0.57
C VAL A 71 -10.24 12.33 0.53
N GLY A 72 -9.57 12.85 1.56
CA GLY A 72 -8.13 12.80 1.73
C GLY A 72 -7.56 11.40 1.99
N LYS A 73 -8.44 10.40 2.20
CA LYS A 73 -8.14 8.96 2.28
C LYS A 73 -8.56 8.21 1.00
N ALA A 74 -8.70 8.90 -0.12
CA ALA A 74 -9.00 8.28 -1.42
C ALA A 74 -8.14 7.06 -1.81
N PRO A 75 -6.84 6.92 -1.43
CA PRO A 75 -6.05 5.76 -1.86
C PRO A 75 -6.65 4.40 -1.50
N VAL A 76 -7.27 4.24 -0.32
CA VAL A 76 -7.90 2.95 0.03
C VAL A 76 -9.15 2.64 -0.80
N VAL A 77 -9.82 3.69 -1.28
CA VAL A 77 -10.99 3.57 -2.19
C VAL A 77 -10.50 3.14 -3.56
N VAL A 78 -9.47 3.81 -4.10
CA VAL A 78 -8.88 3.52 -5.41
C VAL A 78 -8.31 2.10 -5.47
N MET A 79 -7.77 1.59 -4.36
CA MET A 79 -7.21 0.23 -4.28
C MET A 79 -8.28 -0.85 -4.06
N ALA A 80 -9.52 -0.49 -3.70
CA ALA A 80 -10.50 -1.47 -3.26
C ALA A 80 -10.90 -2.44 -4.38
N ASP A 81 -11.40 -1.92 -5.49
CA ASP A 81 -11.82 -2.73 -6.62
C ASP A 81 -10.65 -3.45 -7.32
N PRO A 82 -9.47 -2.84 -7.51
CA PRO A 82 -8.28 -3.56 -7.99
C PRO A 82 -7.91 -4.79 -7.16
N LEU A 83 -8.03 -4.72 -5.82
CA LEU A 83 -7.79 -5.88 -4.94
C LEU A 83 -8.84 -6.97 -5.14
N LEU A 84 -10.11 -6.59 -5.28
CA LEU A 84 -11.21 -7.52 -5.53
C LEU A 84 -11.10 -8.17 -6.92
N TYR A 85 -10.86 -7.37 -7.94
CA TYR A 85 -10.64 -7.80 -9.31
C TYR A 85 -9.46 -8.77 -9.42
N GLY A 86 -8.32 -8.43 -8.81
CA GLY A 86 -7.13 -9.29 -8.89
C GLY A 86 -7.32 -10.65 -8.25
N GLN A 87 -8.06 -10.74 -7.15
CA GLN A 87 -8.44 -12.02 -6.55
C GLN A 87 -9.30 -12.85 -7.48
N ALA A 88 -10.37 -12.26 -8.03
CA ALA A 88 -11.33 -12.96 -8.86
C ALA A 88 -10.73 -13.39 -10.21
N ALA A 89 -9.97 -12.50 -10.86
CA ALA A 89 -9.43 -12.72 -12.20
C ALA A 89 -8.21 -13.64 -12.22
N HIS A 90 -7.31 -13.55 -11.21
CA HIS A 90 -6.01 -14.24 -11.26
C HIS A 90 -5.86 -15.39 -10.26
N LYS A 91 -6.74 -15.51 -9.25
CA LYS A 91 -6.65 -16.53 -8.18
C LYS A 91 -5.22 -16.67 -7.62
N PRO A 92 -4.58 -15.57 -7.17
CA PRO A 92 -3.17 -15.57 -6.82
C PRO A 92 -2.89 -16.37 -5.55
N LYS A 93 -1.67 -16.94 -5.43
CA LYS A 93 -1.19 -17.56 -4.18
C LYS A 93 -0.98 -16.54 -3.06
N MET A 94 -0.65 -15.29 -3.44
CA MET A 94 -0.34 -14.20 -2.52
C MET A 94 -0.64 -12.86 -3.19
N ILE A 95 -1.08 -11.88 -2.40
CA ILE A 95 -1.26 -10.50 -2.83
C ILE A 95 -0.31 -9.59 -2.07
N ILE A 96 0.41 -8.77 -2.82
CA ILE A 96 1.25 -7.70 -2.29
C ILE A 96 0.72 -6.41 -2.89
N ASP A 97 0.20 -5.53 -2.04
CA ASP A 97 -0.20 -4.20 -2.46
C ASP A 97 0.77 -3.15 -1.92
N ILE A 98 1.09 -2.17 -2.77
CA ILE A 98 2.10 -1.15 -2.51
C ILE A 98 1.47 0.20 -2.80
N GLY A 99 1.46 1.09 -1.83
CA GLY A 99 0.84 2.40 -2.00
C GLY A 99 1.36 3.44 -1.04
N THR A 100 1.30 4.70 -1.47
CA THR A 100 1.56 5.86 -0.59
C THR A 100 0.26 6.25 0.11
N VAL A 101 -0.18 5.44 1.07
CA VAL A 101 -1.58 5.43 1.52
C VAL A 101 -1.82 6.40 2.67
N ALA A 102 -1.11 6.25 3.79
CA ALA A 102 -1.48 6.94 5.03
C ALA A 102 -0.33 7.77 5.60
N GLN A 103 -0.66 8.93 6.18
CA GLN A 103 0.37 9.82 6.74
C GLN A 103 0.99 9.27 8.03
N GLY A 104 0.28 8.37 8.72
CA GLY A 104 0.73 7.80 9.98
C GLY A 104 2.11 7.16 9.89
N VAL A 105 2.42 6.51 8.76
CA VAL A 105 3.71 5.84 8.55
C VAL A 105 4.86 6.83 8.52
N ASN A 106 4.66 8.04 7.97
CA ASN A 106 5.68 9.09 7.95
C ASN A 106 5.98 9.58 9.36
N TYR A 107 4.96 9.75 10.20
CA TYR A 107 5.14 10.17 11.58
C TYR A 107 5.78 9.07 12.44
N ALA A 108 5.50 7.80 12.13
CA ALA A 108 6.04 6.67 12.88
C ALA A 108 7.48 6.29 12.49
N LEU A 109 7.81 6.31 11.19
CA LEU A 109 9.08 5.77 10.67
C LEU A 109 9.92 6.76 9.86
N GLY A 110 9.35 7.90 9.47
CA GLY A 110 9.99 8.82 8.53
C GLY A 110 10.45 8.09 7.25
N GLY A 111 11.69 8.37 6.81
CA GLY A 111 12.36 7.67 5.71
C GLY A 111 13.14 6.41 6.13
N GLY A 112 13.02 5.96 7.39
CA GLY A 112 13.86 4.88 7.94
C GLY A 112 13.54 3.50 7.37
N ALA A 113 12.25 3.19 7.22
CA ALA A 113 11.73 1.91 6.72
C ALA A 113 10.32 2.07 6.11
N THR A 114 9.98 1.20 5.16
CA THR A 114 8.61 1.09 4.63
C THR A 114 7.71 0.37 5.63
N GLY A 115 6.48 0.85 5.83
CA GLY A 115 5.52 0.19 6.72
C GLY A 115 4.99 -1.10 6.09
N LEU A 116 5.02 -2.20 6.83
CA LEU A 116 4.54 -3.52 6.40
C LEU A 116 3.40 -4.00 7.31
N TRP A 117 2.25 -4.33 6.73
CA TRP A 117 1.20 -5.10 7.37
C TRP A 117 1.04 -6.41 6.63
N THR A 118 0.87 -7.52 7.34
CA THR A 118 0.67 -8.82 6.68
C THR A 118 -0.05 -9.81 7.59
N THR A 119 -0.87 -10.66 6.97
CA THR A 119 -1.55 -11.80 7.62
C THR A 119 -0.61 -12.95 7.95
N SER A 120 0.54 -13.04 7.28
CA SER A 120 1.40 -14.21 7.31
C SER A 120 2.71 -13.92 8.01
N ASN A 121 3.00 -14.71 9.05
CA ASN A 121 4.29 -14.64 9.74
C ASN A 121 5.45 -15.08 8.84
N PHE A 122 5.19 -15.97 7.88
CA PHE A 122 6.16 -16.36 6.87
C PHE A 122 6.50 -15.17 5.97
N VAL A 123 5.50 -14.52 5.39
CA VAL A 123 5.67 -13.33 4.54
C VAL A 123 6.43 -12.22 5.27
N HIS A 124 6.09 -11.97 6.54
CA HIS A 124 6.83 -11.03 7.37
C HIS A 124 8.33 -11.37 7.47
N LYS A 125 8.66 -12.62 7.78
CA LYS A 125 10.07 -13.05 7.95
C LYS A 125 10.86 -12.89 6.64
N GLN A 126 10.26 -13.26 5.50
CA GLN A 126 10.90 -13.10 4.20
C GLN A 126 11.12 -11.63 3.84
N PHE A 127 10.11 -10.76 4.03
CA PHE A 127 10.29 -9.32 3.81
C PHE A 127 11.33 -8.70 4.74
N ARG A 128 11.38 -9.12 6.00
CA ARG A 128 12.42 -8.69 6.95
C ARG A 128 13.81 -9.11 6.48
N LYS A 129 13.97 -10.36 6.02
CA LYS A 129 15.23 -10.87 5.47
C LYS A 129 15.63 -10.10 4.20
N ALA A 130 14.71 -9.94 3.26
CA ALA A 130 14.91 -9.17 2.04
C ALA A 130 15.34 -7.72 2.33
N GLY A 131 14.65 -7.03 3.22
CA GLY A 131 15.01 -5.66 3.61
C GLY A 131 16.37 -5.56 4.32
N GLY A 132 16.79 -6.62 5.02
CA GLY A 132 18.14 -6.73 5.59
C GLY A 132 19.22 -6.87 4.52
N ILE A 133 19.00 -7.72 3.52
CA ILE A 133 19.94 -7.96 2.40
C ILE A 133 20.09 -6.73 1.51
N THR A 134 18.98 -6.09 1.15
CA THR A 134 19.01 -4.92 0.24
C THR A 134 19.40 -3.63 0.95
N GLY A 135 19.30 -3.58 2.28
CA GLY A 135 19.37 -2.36 3.07
C GLY A 135 18.13 -1.46 2.94
N ASP A 136 17.12 -1.85 2.16
CA ASP A 136 15.86 -1.12 2.03
C ASP A 136 14.82 -1.69 2.98
N ARG A 137 14.95 -1.25 4.23
CA ARG A 137 14.27 -1.85 5.38
C ARG A 137 12.75 -1.73 5.31
N VAL A 138 12.08 -2.73 5.86
CA VAL A 138 10.65 -2.75 6.16
C VAL A 138 10.45 -2.87 7.66
N TRP A 139 9.33 -2.35 8.17
CA TRP A 139 8.96 -2.47 9.57
C TRP A 139 7.54 -3.00 9.72
N ARG A 140 7.35 -4.05 10.52
CA ARG A 140 6.04 -4.66 10.70
C ARG A 140 5.19 -3.85 11.66
N PHE A 141 4.00 -3.46 11.21
CA PHE A 141 2.95 -2.88 12.02
C PHE A 141 1.86 -3.91 12.35
N PRO A 142 1.05 -3.65 13.39
CA PRO A 142 0.02 -4.57 13.84
C PRO A 142 -1.23 -4.56 12.94
N LEU A 143 -1.79 -5.75 12.72
CA LEU A 143 -3.15 -5.97 12.16
C LEU A 143 -4.10 -6.44 13.27
N PHE A 144 -4.42 -5.54 14.19
CA PHE A 144 -5.28 -5.88 15.33
C PHE A 144 -6.77 -5.81 14.99
N LYS A 145 -7.55 -6.69 15.62
CA LYS A 145 -9.02 -6.70 15.56
C LYS A 145 -9.62 -5.34 15.97
N TYR A 146 -8.93 -4.59 16.84
CA TYR A 146 -9.27 -3.22 17.19
C TYR A 146 -9.47 -2.32 15.95
N TYR A 147 -8.50 -2.30 15.03
CA TYR A 147 -8.58 -1.47 13.83
C TYR A 147 -9.68 -1.92 12.87
N HIS A 148 -9.89 -3.24 12.76
CA HIS A 148 -10.97 -3.79 11.96
C HIS A 148 -12.35 -3.32 12.45
N GLN A 149 -12.60 -3.38 13.78
CA GLN A 149 -13.89 -2.99 14.33
C GLN A 149 -14.22 -1.52 14.11
N ILE A 150 -13.23 -0.63 14.20
CA ILE A 150 -13.47 0.81 14.06
C ILE A 150 -13.61 1.27 12.60
N VAL A 151 -13.26 0.43 11.63
CA VAL A 151 -13.54 0.68 10.21
C VAL A 151 -14.87 0.07 9.75
N THR A 152 -15.33 -1.03 10.37
CA THR A 152 -16.57 -1.72 9.98
C THR A 152 -17.82 -1.41 10.83
N LYS A 153 -17.68 -0.95 12.08
CA LYS A 153 -18.84 -0.63 12.94
C LYS A 153 -19.58 0.63 12.44
N ASN A 154 -20.49 0.47 11.50
CA ASN A 154 -21.33 1.53 10.93
C ASN A 154 -22.76 1.03 10.70
N ILE A 155 -23.72 1.96 10.58
CA ILE A 155 -25.15 1.64 10.45
C ILE A 155 -25.60 1.68 8.98
N THR A 156 -25.05 2.60 8.19
CA THR A 156 -25.55 2.92 6.83
C THR A 156 -24.71 2.39 5.68
N TYR A 157 -23.54 1.83 5.97
CA TYR A 157 -22.61 1.23 5.01
C TYR A 157 -21.72 0.23 5.75
N ASP A 158 -21.10 -0.70 5.04
CA ASP A 158 -20.34 -1.80 5.65
C ASP A 158 -18.93 -1.38 6.09
N LEU A 159 -18.27 -0.51 5.31
CA LEU A 159 -16.87 -0.12 5.51
C LEU A 159 -16.68 1.39 5.42
N SER A 160 -15.96 1.99 6.36
CA SER A 160 -15.55 3.40 6.28
C SER A 160 -14.20 3.54 5.59
N ASN A 161 -14.05 4.47 4.64
CA ASN A 161 -12.76 4.73 3.99
C ASN A 161 -11.71 5.40 4.91
N ALA A 162 -12.11 5.84 6.10
CA ALA A 162 -11.24 6.51 7.05
C ALA A 162 -11.17 5.81 8.41
N GLY A 163 -12.21 5.08 8.81
CA GLY A 163 -12.37 4.58 10.18
C GLY A 163 -12.69 5.69 11.17
N ARG A 164 -12.35 5.46 12.45
CA ARG A 164 -12.55 6.41 13.56
C ARG A 164 -11.31 6.44 14.45
N GLY A 165 -10.92 7.61 14.93
CA GLY A 165 -9.81 7.78 15.87
C GLY A 165 -8.43 7.90 15.22
N PRO A 166 -7.35 7.78 16.03
CA PRO A 166 -5.97 7.93 15.57
C PRO A 166 -5.48 6.69 14.80
N ALA A 167 -4.17 6.62 14.50
CA ALA A 167 -3.51 5.49 13.83
C ALA A 167 -3.93 5.28 12.36
N SER A 168 -3.95 6.36 11.59
CA SER A 168 -4.43 6.34 10.19
C SER A 168 -3.81 5.28 9.27
N SER A 169 -2.56 4.85 9.48
CA SER A 169 -1.96 3.78 8.69
C SER A 169 -2.46 2.39 9.08
N CYS A 170 -2.69 2.13 10.37
CA CYS A 170 -3.31 0.88 10.81
C CYS A 170 -4.78 0.79 10.39
N LEU A 171 -5.50 1.93 10.39
CA LEU A 171 -6.86 2.01 9.86
C LEU A 171 -6.90 1.70 8.37
N ALA A 172 -6.02 2.31 7.57
CA ALA A 172 -5.92 2.03 6.15
C ALA A 172 -5.60 0.56 5.86
N ALA A 173 -4.64 -0.02 6.57
CA ALA A 173 -4.32 -1.44 6.44
C ALA A 173 -5.50 -2.35 6.83
N ALA A 174 -6.27 -1.99 7.86
CA ALA A 174 -7.46 -2.75 8.24
C ALA A 174 -8.54 -2.72 7.14
N ILE A 175 -8.76 -1.57 6.49
CA ILE A 175 -9.69 -1.41 5.36
C ILE A 175 -9.25 -2.32 4.20
N LEU A 176 -8.00 -2.23 3.78
CA LEU A 176 -7.47 -3.05 2.68
C LEU A 176 -7.51 -4.55 3.01
N ARG A 177 -7.21 -4.92 4.27
CA ARG A 177 -7.30 -6.31 4.73
C ARG A 177 -8.71 -6.86 4.62
N SER A 178 -9.75 -6.07 4.93
CA SER A 178 -11.15 -6.51 4.82
C SER A 178 -11.54 -6.88 3.38
N LEU A 179 -10.81 -6.39 2.39
CA LEU A 179 -11.05 -6.69 0.96
C LEU A 179 -10.30 -7.93 0.46
N VAL A 180 -9.39 -8.50 1.26
CA VAL A 180 -8.56 -9.66 0.90
C VAL A 180 -8.70 -10.79 1.93
N PRO A 181 -9.87 -11.46 2.03
CA PRO A 181 -10.13 -12.44 3.08
C PRO A 181 -9.33 -13.75 2.98
N CYS A 182 -9.09 -14.26 1.77
CA CYS A 182 -8.81 -15.67 1.54
C CYS A 182 -7.37 -16.02 1.10
N VAL A 183 -6.45 -15.05 1.03
CA VAL A 183 -5.07 -15.28 0.57
C VAL A 183 -4.05 -14.64 1.48
N ASP A 184 -2.81 -15.12 1.41
CA ASP A 184 -1.68 -14.43 2.04
C ASP A 184 -1.57 -13.02 1.48
N TRP A 185 -1.51 -12.04 2.37
CA TRP A 185 -1.62 -10.63 2.01
C TRP A 185 -0.54 -9.82 2.70
N ALA A 186 0.07 -8.89 1.96
CA ALA A 186 0.98 -7.90 2.49
C ALA A 186 0.69 -6.51 1.90
N HIS A 187 0.54 -5.52 2.79
CA HIS A 187 0.46 -4.11 2.44
C HIS A 187 1.78 -3.42 2.77
N LEU A 188 2.36 -2.76 1.78
CA LEU A 188 3.55 -1.91 1.90
C LEU A 188 3.15 -0.43 1.76
N ASP A 189 3.05 0.28 2.89
CA ASP A 189 2.86 1.74 2.88
C ASP A 189 4.21 2.42 2.72
N ASN A 190 4.53 2.80 1.48
CA ASN A 190 5.80 3.42 1.12
C ASN A 190 5.73 4.94 1.11
N ARG A 191 4.74 5.57 1.76
CA ARG A 191 4.66 7.04 1.76
C ARG A 191 5.92 7.72 2.32
N GLY A 192 6.50 7.16 3.37
CA GLY A 192 7.67 7.75 4.04
C GLY A 192 8.98 7.52 3.29
N THR A 193 9.04 6.42 2.54
CA THR A 193 10.26 5.99 1.86
C THR A 193 10.26 6.29 0.37
N GLY A 194 9.12 6.21 -0.32
CA GLY A 194 8.98 6.32 -1.78
C GLY A 194 8.70 7.73 -2.29
N MET A 195 8.07 8.60 -1.49
CA MET A 195 7.88 10.02 -1.83
C MET A 195 9.17 10.84 -1.67
N LEU A 196 9.06 12.16 -1.84
CA LEU A 196 10.19 13.09 -1.80
C LEU A 196 10.94 12.98 -0.46
N THR A 197 12.21 12.59 -0.54
CA THR A 197 13.06 12.48 0.65
C THR A 197 13.96 13.71 0.78
N THR A 198 13.75 14.48 1.85
CA THR A 198 14.51 15.71 2.14
C THR A 198 15.45 15.55 3.34
N THR A 199 15.01 14.80 4.35
CA THR A 199 15.73 14.61 5.62
C THR A 199 16.52 13.31 5.61
N ASN A 200 17.83 13.40 5.83
CA ASN A 200 18.75 12.27 5.99
C ASN A 200 18.53 11.11 4.98
N PRO A 201 18.60 11.39 3.66
CA PRO A 201 18.50 10.32 2.66
C PRO A 201 19.62 9.29 2.87
N LEU A 202 19.37 8.07 2.41
CA LEU A 202 20.42 7.05 2.41
C LEU A 202 21.62 7.54 1.58
N PRO A 203 22.88 7.23 1.96
CA PRO A 203 24.07 7.84 1.33
C PRO A 203 24.17 7.67 -0.19
N TYR A 204 23.55 6.63 -0.74
CA TYR A 204 23.52 6.31 -2.17
C TYR A 204 22.30 6.86 -2.91
N LEU A 205 21.43 7.63 -2.26
CA LEU A 205 20.26 8.25 -2.86
C LEU A 205 20.45 9.77 -2.94
N LEU A 206 19.99 10.35 -4.05
CA LEU A 206 20.00 11.79 -4.24
C LEU A 206 19.04 12.48 -3.26
N LYS A 207 19.51 13.57 -2.67
CA LYS A 207 18.68 14.44 -1.83
C LYS A 207 17.62 15.15 -2.68
N ASN A 208 16.45 15.41 -2.09
CA ASN A 208 15.33 16.11 -2.74
C ASN A 208 14.82 15.39 -4.00
N GLN A 209 14.86 14.05 -4.00
CA GLN A 209 14.33 13.21 -5.07
C GLN A 209 13.36 12.16 -4.53
N MET A 210 12.54 11.62 -5.43
CA MET A 210 11.79 10.39 -5.18
C MET A 210 12.77 9.21 -5.21
N THR A 211 12.59 8.22 -4.34
CA THR A 211 13.65 7.22 -4.09
C THR A 211 13.46 5.89 -4.82
N GLY A 212 12.25 5.61 -5.33
CA GLY A 212 11.89 4.30 -5.86
C GLY A 212 11.81 3.18 -4.80
N ARG A 213 11.82 3.50 -3.51
CA ARG A 213 11.74 2.49 -2.43
C ARG A 213 10.30 1.99 -2.24
N PRO A 214 10.06 0.69 -1.94
CA PRO A 214 11.04 -0.34 -1.64
C PRO A 214 11.35 -1.33 -2.79
N THR A 215 11.55 -0.87 -4.03
CA THR A 215 11.68 -1.75 -5.23
C THR A 215 12.64 -2.92 -5.05
N ARG A 216 13.86 -2.66 -4.56
CA ARG A 216 14.88 -3.71 -4.38
C ARG A 216 14.43 -4.78 -3.39
N THR A 217 13.77 -4.39 -2.30
CA THR A 217 13.29 -5.34 -1.28
C THR A 217 12.18 -6.23 -1.81
N VAL A 218 11.28 -5.72 -2.64
CA VAL A 218 10.23 -6.53 -3.25
C VAL A 218 10.84 -7.52 -4.25
N ILE A 219 11.79 -7.10 -5.09
CA ILE A 219 12.52 -8.00 -6.00
C ILE A 219 13.24 -9.10 -5.22
N GLN A 220 13.97 -8.73 -4.17
CA GLN A 220 14.71 -9.67 -3.34
C GLN A 220 13.79 -10.65 -2.59
N PHE A 221 12.61 -10.21 -2.17
CA PHE A 221 11.58 -11.06 -1.60
C PHE A 221 11.07 -12.08 -2.62
N LEU A 222 10.75 -11.66 -3.85
CA LEU A 222 10.30 -12.56 -4.91
C LEU A 222 11.39 -13.57 -5.28
N TYR A 223 12.64 -13.12 -5.39
CA TYR A 223 13.79 -14.00 -5.62
C TYR A 223 13.92 -15.08 -4.53
N GLN A 224 13.76 -14.70 -3.26
CA GLN A 224 13.81 -15.66 -2.14
C GLN A 224 12.71 -16.73 -2.23
N LEU A 225 11.50 -16.34 -2.66
CA LEU A 225 10.40 -17.28 -2.85
C LEU A 225 10.60 -18.18 -4.07
N ALA A 226 11.23 -17.66 -5.12
CA ALA A 226 11.50 -18.41 -6.34
C ALA A 226 12.58 -19.48 -6.13
N CYS A 227 13.60 -19.16 -5.34
CA CYS A 227 14.81 -19.97 -5.15
C CYS A 227 14.85 -20.72 -3.81
N SER A 228 13.75 -20.75 -3.04
CA SER A 228 13.69 -21.46 -1.75
C SER A 228 13.57 -22.99 -1.85
N GLU A 229 13.62 -23.55 -3.06
CA GLU A 229 13.56 -25.01 -3.35
C GLU A 229 14.71 -25.50 -4.25
N SER A 230 15.93 -24.99 -4.05
CA SER A 230 17.16 -25.54 -4.65
C SER A 230 18.22 -25.81 -3.60
#